data_AF-A0A3U6TC85-F1
#
_entry.id   AF-A0A3U6TC85-F1
#
_cell.length_a   1.000
_cell.length_b   1.000
_cell.length_c   1.000
_cell.angle_alpha   90.00
_cell.angle_beta   90.00
_cell.angle_gamma   90.00
#
_symmetry.space_group_name_H-M   'P 1'
#
loop_
_entity.id
_entity.type
_entity.pdbx_description
1 polymer ?
#
loop_
_entity_poly.entity_id
_entity_poly.type
_entity_poly.pdbx_seq_one_letter_code
_entity_poly.pdbx_strand_id
1 'polypeptide(L)'
;MKYLSRQMPGPSVLNKFDYRRDDWNSLSSNDKKEIWEEIIKMQGKLCAYCEKKIEHHKSGGKNKVERHIEHFYRKSYYKNLTFEWSNLFGSCGEPQRCGFYKDKQKYNDDDLIKADRQNPDVFFHFLENGDVHIREGLNEKEHKMAEVTLRVFNLNPSSGGVKAERRRAIELSMTLIKELVGCASQLIESGCEIEDVRSMVFDEFKKNVKDRCFTTAIKHVFENRMP
;
A
#
# COMPACT_ATOMS: atom_id res chain seq x y z
N MET A 1 -2.19 -1.71 3.49
CA MET A 1 -2.40 -0.55 2.61
C MET A 1 -1.86 0.64 3.39
N LYS A 2 -0.86 1.34 2.87
CA LYS A 2 -0.26 2.48 3.55
C LYS A 2 -0.88 3.77 3.03
N TYR A 3 -0.86 4.83 3.83
CA TYR A 3 -1.15 6.17 3.33
C TYR A 3 -0.07 6.62 2.33
N LEU A 4 -0.49 7.33 1.28
CA LEU A 4 0.34 7.72 0.16
C LEU A 4 0.36 9.24 0.02
N SER A 5 1.54 9.84 0.08
CA SER A 5 1.69 11.26 -0.23
C SER A 5 1.99 11.43 -1.72
N ARG A 6 0.97 11.84 -2.48
CA ARG A 6 1.12 12.09 -3.92
C ARG A 6 1.86 13.39 -4.18
N GLN A 7 2.98 13.32 -4.91
CA GLN A 7 3.71 14.49 -5.38
C GLN A 7 3.02 15.10 -6.60
N MET A 8 2.89 16.43 -6.60
CA MET A 8 2.31 17.21 -7.70
C MET A 8 3.39 18.06 -8.37
N PRO A 9 3.31 18.32 -9.70
CA PRO A 9 2.21 18.01 -10.61
C PRO A 9 2.16 16.56 -11.13
N GLY A 10 3.14 15.71 -10.79
CA GLY A 10 3.28 14.37 -11.35
C GLY A 10 4.09 14.35 -12.66
N PRO A 11 4.07 13.24 -13.41
CA PRO A 11 4.93 13.06 -14.57
C PRO A 11 4.38 13.85 -15.78
N SER A 12 5.19 14.80 -16.29
CA SER A 12 4.79 15.69 -17.39
C SER A 12 4.45 14.97 -18.70
N VAL A 13 4.92 13.73 -18.89
CA VAL A 13 4.60 12.90 -20.06
C VAL A 13 3.10 12.66 -20.22
N LEU A 14 2.33 12.64 -19.13
CA LEU A 14 0.88 12.48 -19.19
C LEU A 14 0.19 13.64 -19.92
N ASN A 15 0.75 14.85 -19.87
CA ASN A 15 0.19 16.04 -20.52
C ASN A 15 0.25 15.97 -22.06
N LYS A 16 0.98 15.00 -22.62
CA LYS A 16 1.07 14.78 -24.06
C LYS A 16 -0.14 14.05 -24.64
N PHE A 17 -0.96 13.43 -23.78
CA PHE A 17 -2.06 12.56 -24.18
C PHE A 17 -3.42 13.17 -23.84
N ASP A 18 -4.42 12.90 -24.68
CA ASP A 18 -5.80 13.36 -24.48
C ASP A 18 -6.76 12.17 -24.64
N TYR A 19 -7.57 11.88 -23.62
CA TYR A 19 -8.48 10.72 -23.59
C TYR A 19 -9.51 10.70 -24.72
N ARG A 20 -9.72 11.83 -25.42
CA ARG A 20 -10.62 11.93 -26.58
C ARG A 20 -9.97 11.42 -27.87
N ARG A 21 -8.63 11.42 -27.95
CA ARG A 21 -7.88 10.97 -29.13
C ARG A 21 -7.02 9.73 -28.87
N ASP A 22 -6.56 9.55 -27.63
CA ASP A 22 -5.59 8.55 -27.22
C ASP A 22 -6.22 7.55 -26.26
N ASP A 23 -5.63 6.36 -26.21
CA ASP A 23 -5.91 5.37 -25.17
C ASP A 23 -4.64 5.01 -24.39
N TRP A 24 -4.79 4.17 -23.37
CA TRP A 24 -3.64 3.77 -22.53
C TRP A 24 -2.54 3.01 -23.29
N ASN A 25 -2.86 2.44 -24.46
CA ASN A 25 -1.90 1.75 -25.32
C ASN A 25 -1.12 2.72 -26.20
N SER A 26 -1.57 3.97 -26.38
CA SER A 26 -0.79 5.05 -27.01
C SER A 26 0.51 5.36 -26.26
N LEU A 27 0.60 5.06 -24.96
CA LEU A 27 1.81 5.25 -24.16
C LEU A 27 2.91 4.26 -24.55
N SER A 28 4.06 4.79 -24.94
CA SER A 28 5.26 4.00 -25.21
C SER A 28 5.84 3.37 -23.94
N SER A 29 6.81 2.46 -24.11
CA SER A 29 7.55 1.91 -22.97
C SER A 29 8.33 2.98 -22.20
N ASN A 30 8.79 4.04 -22.87
CA ASN A 30 9.50 5.14 -22.21
C ASN A 30 8.53 6.02 -21.41
N ASP A 31 7.36 6.32 -21.96
CA ASP A 31 6.35 7.11 -21.24
C ASP A 31 5.90 6.39 -19.96
N LYS A 32 5.67 5.08 -20.05
CA LYS A 32 5.35 4.24 -18.88
C LYS A 32 6.50 4.21 -17.86
N LYS A 33 7.76 4.29 -18.31
CA LYS A 33 8.92 4.35 -17.40
C LYS A 33 8.90 5.63 -16.58
N GLU A 34 8.69 6.79 -17.20
CA GLU A 34 8.58 8.08 -16.52
C GLU A 34 7.43 8.09 -15.50
N ILE A 35 6.26 7.53 -15.86
CA ILE A 35 5.14 7.39 -14.91
C ILE A 35 5.53 6.53 -13.70
N TRP A 36 6.25 5.43 -13.92
CA TRP A 36 6.69 4.56 -12.84
C TRP A 36 7.72 5.21 -11.91
N GLU A 37 8.58 6.10 -12.41
CA GLU A 37 9.53 6.84 -11.58
C GLU A 37 8.79 7.69 -10.53
N GLU A 38 7.72 8.37 -10.92
CA GLU A 38 6.86 9.13 -10.00
C GLU A 38 6.05 8.22 -9.06
N ILE A 39 5.55 7.08 -9.54
CA ILE A 39 4.88 6.08 -8.67
C ILE A 39 5.84 5.56 -7.60
N ILE A 40 7.12 5.31 -7.94
CA ILE A 40 8.11 4.85 -6.96
C ILE A 40 8.38 5.92 -5.91
N LYS A 41 8.43 7.21 -6.28
CA LYS A 41 8.56 8.30 -5.30
C LYS A 41 7.37 8.32 -4.32
N MET A 42 6.16 8.08 -4.81
CA MET A 42 4.93 8.07 -3.99
C MET A 42 4.78 6.80 -3.12
N GLN A 43 5.01 5.62 -3.69
CA GLN A 43 4.68 4.33 -3.07
C GLN A 43 5.91 3.56 -2.58
N GLY A 44 7.12 3.98 -2.93
CA GLY A 44 8.28 3.09 -2.95
C GLY A 44 8.09 1.97 -3.98
N LYS A 45 8.89 0.91 -3.86
CA LYS A 45 8.79 -0.29 -4.71
C LYS A 45 7.70 -1.25 -4.22
N LEU A 46 6.58 -0.72 -3.75
CA LEU A 46 5.50 -1.49 -3.13
C LEU A 46 4.18 -1.28 -3.87
N CYS A 47 3.34 -2.32 -3.87
CA CYS A 47 1.95 -2.23 -4.30
C CYS A 47 1.17 -1.26 -3.42
N ALA A 48 0.41 -0.35 -4.04
CA ALA A 48 -0.43 0.64 -3.37
C ALA A 48 -1.42 -0.01 -2.38
N TYR A 49 -1.92 -1.20 -2.72
CA TYR A 49 -2.98 -1.86 -1.99
C TYR A 49 -2.44 -2.83 -0.93
N CYS A 50 -1.72 -3.86 -1.36
CA CYS A 50 -1.26 -4.93 -0.47
C CYS A 50 0.13 -4.71 0.13
N GLU A 51 0.91 -3.72 -0.31
CA GLU A 51 2.30 -3.48 0.12
C GLU A 51 3.27 -4.63 -0.17
N LYS A 52 2.91 -5.56 -1.06
CA LYS A 52 3.89 -6.51 -1.63
C LYS A 52 4.92 -5.76 -2.47
N LYS A 53 6.16 -6.21 -2.43
CA LYS A 53 7.23 -5.67 -3.27
C LYS A 53 6.90 -5.86 -4.75
N ILE A 54 7.06 -4.80 -5.52
CA ILE A 54 6.94 -4.78 -6.97
C ILE A 54 8.35 -4.75 -7.56
N GLU A 55 8.64 -5.67 -8.47
CA GLU A 55 9.90 -5.65 -9.19
C GLU A 55 9.80 -4.75 -10.42
N HIS A 56 10.61 -3.69 -10.46
CA HIS A 56 10.56 -2.68 -11.52
C HIS A 56 11.41 -3.02 -12.76
N HIS A 57 12.16 -4.12 -12.73
CA HIS A 57 12.93 -4.62 -13.87
C HIS A 57 12.19 -5.74 -14.62
N LYS A 58 12.13 -5.64 -15.96
CA LYS A 58 11.78 -6.76 -16.83
C LYS A 58 12.86 -7.83 -16.67
N SER A 59 12.60 -8.88 -15.89
CA SER A 59 13.41 -10.09 -15.97
C SER A 59 12.59 -11.08 -16.77
N GLY A 60 13.10 -11.50 -17.92
CA GLY A 60 12.42 -12.41 -18.86
C GLY A 60 12.29 -13.87 -18.36
N GLY A 61 11.95 -14.06 -17.08
CA GLY A 61 11.75 -15.37 -16.47
C GLY A 61 10.26 -15.72 -16.34
N LYS A 62 9.94 -17.01 -16.55
CA LYS A 62 8.58 -17.57 -16.65
C LYS A 62 7.69 -17.47 -15.39
N ASN A 63 8.19 -16.95 -14.26
CA ASN A 63 7.50 -16.96 -12.96
C ASN A 63 7.48 -15.60 -12.23
N LYS A 64 7.49 -14.47 -12.97
CA LYS A 64 7.36 -13.14 -12.32
C LYS A 64 5.91 -12.70 -12.20
N VAL A 65 5.53 -12.28 -10.98
CA VAL A 65 4.30 -11.49 -10.77
C VAL A 65 4.48 -10.18 -11.51
N GLU A 66 3.67 -9.96 -12.54
CA GLU A 66 3.72 -8.75 -13.34
C GLU A 66 3.48 -7.51 -12.47
N ARG A 67 3.89 -6.34 -12.92
CA ARG A 67 3.52 -5.06 -12.30
C ARG A 67 2.64 -4.32 -13.27
N HIS A 68 1.68 -3.55 -12.77
CA HIS A 68 0.85 -2.73 -13.63
C HIS A 68 0.57 -1.37 -13.03
N ILE A 69 0.38 -0.41 -13.92
CA ILE A 69 -0.15 0.91 -13.56
C ILE A 69 -1.65 0.74 -13.51
N GLU A 70 -2.19 0.85 -12.31
CA GLU A 70 -3.60 0.71 -12.00
C GLU A 70 -4.28 2.08 -12.09
N HIS A 71 -5.47 2.08 -12.70
CA HIS A 71 -6.41 3.19 -12.63
C HIS A 71 -7.37 2.95 -11.46
N PHE A 72 -7.37 3.83 -10.47
CA PHE A 72 -8.26 3.70 -9.31
C PHE A 72 -9.72 3.72 -9.76
N TYR A 73 -10.13 4.78 -10.43
CA TYR A 73 -11.37 4.85 -11.20
C TYR A 73 -11.17 4.15 -12.55
N ARG A 74 -11.95 3.11 -12.80
CA ARG A 74 -11.82 2.24 -13.99
C ARG A 74 -12.01 3.02 -15.28
N LYS A 75 -11.05 2.87 -16.21
CA LYS A 75 -11.08 3.52 -17.54
C LYS A 75 -12.35 3.26 -18.35
N SER A 76 -12.98 2.10 -18.17
CA SER A 76 -14.23 1.76 -18.87
C SER A 76 -15.39 2.69 -18.53
N TYR A 77 -15.40 3.24 -17.31
CA TYR A 77 -16.43 4.15 -16.82
C TYR A 77 -15.96 5.61 -16.82
N TYR A 78 -14.68 5.85 -16.57
CA TYR A 78 -14.10 7.19 -16.41
C TYR A 78 -12.98 7.45 -17.42
N LYS A 79 -13.33 7.49 -18.71
CA LYS A 79 -12.35 7.71 -19.80
C LYS A 79 -11.55 9.00 -19.61
N ASN A 80 -12.20 10.06 -19.12
CA ASN A 80 -11.55 11.34 -18.83
C ASN A 80 -10.45 11.27 -17.77
N LEU A 81 -10.40 10.20 -16.95
CA LEU A 81 -9.38 9.99 -15.92
C LEU A 81 -8.24 9.07 -16.38
N THR A 82 -8.16 8.73 -17.68
CA THR A 82 -7.18 7.77 -18.20
C THR A 82 -5.73 8.23 -18.02
N PHE A 83 -5.47 9.51 -18.24
CA PHE A 83 -4.13 10.10 -18.14
C PHE A 83 -3.98 11.02 -16.92
N GLU A 84 -4.97 11.03 -16.03
CA GLU A 84 -4.94 11.85 -14.83
C GLU A 84 -4.02 11.24 -13.79
N TRP A 85 -2.93 11.95 -13.43
CA TRP A 85 -1.96 11.47 -12.44
C TRP A 85 -2.63 11.05 -11.12
N SER A 86 -3.63 11.83 -10.67
CA SER A 86 -4.38 11.56 -9.45
C SER A 86 -5.13 10.22 -9.45
N ASN A 87 -5.31 9.60 -10.61
CA ASN A 87 -5.98 8.32 -10.81
C ASN A 87 -5.02 7.13 -10.95
N LEU A 88 -3.70 7.35 -10.99
CA LEU A 88 -2.70 6.32 -11.26
C LEU A 88 -1.98 5.83 -10.00
N PHE A 89 -1.83 4.51 -9.90
CA PHE A 89 -1.16 3.81 -8.81
C PHE A 89 -0.32 2.64 -9.34
N GLY A 90 0.70 2.23 -8.58
CA GLY A 90 1.42 0.98 -8.84
C GLY A 90 0.75 -0.19 -8.13
N SER A 91 0.34 -1.22 -8.85
CA SER A 91 -0.23 -2.45 -8.29
C SER A 91 0.63 -3.67 -8.62
N CYS A 92 0.58 -4.67 -7.73
CA CYS A 92 1.07 -5.99 -8.07
C CYS A 92 0.13 -6.64 -9.08
N GLY A 93 0.69 -7.44 -9.98
CA GLY A 93 -0.02 -8.18 -11.02
C GLY A 93 -0.44 -9.57 -10.57
N GLU A 94 -0.79 -9.74 -9.30
CA GLU A 94 -1.37 -10.99 -8.82
C GLU A 94 -2.83 -11.09 -9.28
N PRO A 95 -3.24 -12.12 -10.03
CA PRO A 95 -4.60 -12.21 -10.57
C PRO A 95 -5.72 -12.32 -9.53
N GLN A 96 -5.39 -12.74 -8.30
CA GLN A 96 -6.34 -13.01 -7.22
C GLN A 96 -6.38 -11.91 -6.14
N ARG A 97 -5.76 -10.74 -6.35
CA ARG A 97 -5.86 -9.59 -5.44
C ARG A 97 -5.59 -8.26 -6.17
N CYS A 98 -5.72 -7.16 -5.44
CA CYS A 98 -5.31 -5.83 -5.90
C CYS A 98 -6.02 -5.43 -7.21
N GLY A 99 -5.35 -4.69 -8.10
CA GLY A 99 -5.97 -4.15 -9.33
C GLY A 99 -6.65 -5.20 -10.21
N PHE A 100 -5.97 -6.32 -10.51
CA PHE A 100 -6.55 -7.37 -11.37
C PHE A 100 -7.79 -8.04 -10.77
N TYR A 101 -7.82 -8.21 -9.44
CA TYR A 101 -9.01 -8.75 -8.79
C TYR A 101 -10.14 -7.72 -8.75
N LYS A 102 -9.81 -6.46 -8.41
CA LYS A 102 -10.73 -5.32 -8.41
C LYS A 102 -11.48 -5.18 -9.73
N ASP A 103 -10.80 -5.32 -10.85
CA ASP A 103 -11.41 -5.19 -12.18
C ASP A 103 -12.52 -6.22 -12.47
N LYS A 104 -12.54 -7.34 -11.73
CA LYS A 104 -13.56 -8.39 -11.83
C LYS A 104 -14.73 -8.20 -10.85
N GLN A 105 -14.66 -7.21 -9.97
CA GLN A 105 -15.65 -7.01 -8.91
C GLN A 105 -16.72 -5.98 -9.28
N LYS A 106 -17.91 -6.14 -8.69
CA LYS A 106 -18.96 -5.13 -8.65
C LYS A 106 -18.86 -4.32 -7.36
N TYR A 107 -18.74 -3.01 -7.49
CA TYR A 107 -18.64 -2.04 -6.41
C TYR A 107 -18.93 -0.63 -6.95
N ASN A 108 -19.27 0.28 -6.03
CA ASN A 108 -19.27 1.72 -6.27
C ASN A 108 -17.87 2.26 -5.96
N ASP A 109 -17.28 3.05 -6.85
CA ASP A 109 -15.92 3.57 -6.68
C ASP A 109 -15.80 4.49 -5.46
N ASP A 110 -16.88 5.15 -5.03
CA ASP A 110 -16.92 5.98 -3.81
C ASP A 110 -16.88 5.18 -2.50
N ASP A 111 -17.13 3.87 -2.57
CA ASP A 111 -17.00 2.96 -1.43
C ASP A 111 -15.57 2.38 -1.31
N LEU A 112 -14.60 2.85 -2.10
CA LEU A 112 -13.20 2.44 -1.97
C LEU A 112 -12.35 3.47 -1.22
N ILE A 113 -11.49 2.98 -0.34
CA ILE A 113 -10.44 3.78 0.29
C ILE A 113 -9.37 4.09 -0.75
N LYS A 114 -9.23 5.37 -1.06
CA LYS A 114 -8.18 5.92 -1.92
C LYS A 114 -7.01 6.37 -1.04
N ALA A 115 -5.96 5.56 -0.98
CA ALA A 115 -4.86 5.71 -0.02
C ALA A 115 -4.06 7.03 -0.10
N ASP A 116 -4.23 7.83 -1.14
CA ASP A 116 -3.64 9.17 -1.27
C ASP A 116 -4.61 10.32 -0.91
N ARG A 117 -5.80 9.98 -0.40
CA ARG A 117 -6.84 10.91 0.08
C ARG A 117 -7.32 10.55 1.48
N GLN A 118 -7.43 9.27 1.77
CA GLN A 118 -7.81 8.76 3.08
C GLN A 118 -6.67 7.94 3.67
N ASN A 119 -6.35 8.15 4.95
CA ASN A 119 -5.35 7.36 5.66
C ASN A 119 -5.91 5.97 6.00
N PRO A 120 -5.40 4.87 5.39
CA PRO A 120 -5.88 3.53 5.69
C PRO A 120 -5.67 3.08 7.14
N ASP A 121 -4.74 3.70 7.88
CA ASP A 121 -4.52 3.40 9.30
C ASP A 121 -5.75 3.71 10.17
N VAL A 122 -6.62 4.63 9.72
CA VAL A 122 -7.89 4.94 10.40
C VAL A 122 -8.89 3.79 10.26
N PHE A 123 -8.80 3.01 9.18
CA PHE A 123 -9.77 1.97 8.86
C PHE A 123 -9.30 0.59 9.28
N PHE A 124 -7.99 0.34 9.25
CA PHE A 124 -7.43 -1.00 9.35
C PHE A 124 -6.47 -1.17 10.52
N HIS A 125 -6.57 -2.31 11.19
CA HIS A 125 -5.60 -2.78 12.17
C HIS A 125 -5.03 -4.13 11.72
N PHE A 126 -3.69 -4.26 11.71
CA PHE A 126 -3.02 -5.47 11.22
C PHE A 126 -2.50 -6.26 12.41
N LEU A 127 -2.79 -7.56 12.44
CA LEU A 127 -2.42 -8.45 13.53
C LEU A 127 -1.12 -9.20 13.23
N GLU A 128 -0.46 -9.70 14.28
CA GLU A 128 0.79 -10.44 14.19
C GLU A 128 0.67 -11.73 13.35
N ASN A 129 -0.49 -12.38 13.40
CA ASN A 129 -0.78 -13.57 12.59
C ASN A 129 -1.00 -13.26 11.09
N GLY A 130 -0.86 -11.99 10.70
CA GLY A 130 -1.04 -11.50 9.35
C GLY A 130 -2.49 -11.17 8.98
N ASP A 131 -3.46 -11.22 9.89
CA ASP A 131 -4.83 -10.77 9.63
C ASP A 131 -4.93 -9.24 9.57
N VAL A 132 -6.03 -8.76 9.00
CA VAL A 132 -6.44 -7.35 9.09
C VAL A 132 -7.87 -7.25 9.57
N HIS A 133 -8.09 -6.44 10.59
CA HIS A 133 -9.41 -6.11 11.12
C HIS A 133 -9.78 -4.69 10.72
N ILE A 134 -11.08 -4.44 10.61
CA ILE A 134 -11.63 -3.09 10.54
C ILE A 134 -11.60 -2.51 11.95
N ARG A 135 -11.14 -1.27 12.08
CA ARG A 135 -11.10 -0.59 13.39
C ARG A 135 -12.52 -0.32 13.90
N GLU A 136 -12.66 -0.36 15.22
CA GLU A 136 -13.89 0.02 15.91
C GLU A 136 -14.08 1.54 15.90
N GLY A 137 -15.31 2.01 16.13
CA GLY A 137 -15.63 3.43 16.23
C GLY A 137 -15.79 4.17 14.88
N LEU A 138 -15.70 3.46 13.76
CA LEU A 138 -16.00 4.03 12.43
C LEU A 138 -17.49 4.32 12.28
N ASN A 139 -17.84 5.39 11.57
CA ASN A 139 -19.23 5.60 11.16
C ASN A 139 -19.64 4.62 10.04
N GLU A 140 -20.94 4.55 9.75
CA GLU A 140 -21.49 3.60 8.76
C GLU A 140 -20.82 3.70 7.39
N LYS A 141 -20.53 4.92 6.92
CA LYS A 141 -19.88 5.14 5.62
C LYS A 141 -18.44 4.64 5.64
N GLU A 142 -17.69 4.98 6.67
CA GLU A 142 -16.29 4.55 6.83
C GLU A 142 -16.17 3.03 6.98
N HIS A 143 -17.06 2.42 7.74
CA HIS A 143 -17.13 0.97 7.90
C HIS A 143 -17.40 0.29 6.56
N LYS A 144 -18.40 0.77 5.82
CA LYS A 144 -18.70 0.28 4.46
C LYS A 144 -17.50 0.42 3.53
N MET A 145 -16.79 1.55 3.58
CA MET A 145 -15.60 1.77 2.77
C MET A 145 -14.49 0.76 3.10
N ALA A 146 -14.27 0.48 4.39
CA ALA A 146 -13.30 -0.50 4.84
C ALA A 146 -13.66 -1.92 4.36
N GLU A 147 -14.90 -2.35 4.53
CA GLU A 147 -15.40 -3.65 4.08
C GLU A 147 -15.28 -3.83 2.56
N VAL A 148 -15.76 -2.84 1.79
CA VAL A 148 -15.71 -2.88 0.34
C VAL A 148 -14.27 -2.89 -0.14
N THR A 149 -13.37 -2.13 0.47
CA THR A 149 -11.94 -2.12 0.13
C THR A 149 -11.28 -3.48 0.36
N LEU A 150 -11.47 -4.10 1.54
CA LEU A 150 -10.90 -5.41 1.84
C LEU A 150 -11.39 -6.49 0.88
N ARG A 151 -12.70 -6.48 0.57
CA ARG A 151 -13.33 -7.39 -0.38
C ARG A 151 -12.83 -7.17 -1.80
N VAL A 152 -12.91 -5.94 -2.32
CA VAL A 152 -12.64 -5.60 -3.72
C VAL A 152 -11.17 -5.78 -4.09
N PHE A 153 -10.25 -5.58 -3.15
CA PHE A 153 -8.83 -5.83 -3.38
C PHE A 153 -8.35 -7.20 -2.86
N ASN A 154 -9.25 -8.00 -2.28
CA ASN A 154 -8.95 -9.28 -1.65
C ASN A 154 -7.77 -9.23 -0.66
N LEU A 155 -7.83 -8.30 0.30
CA LEU A 155 -6.74 -8.02 1.25
C LEU A 155 -6.83 -8.81 2.56
N ASN A 156 -7.91 -9.56 2.76
CA ASN A 156 -8.08 -10.48 3.90
C ASN A 156 -8.92 -11.72 3.57
N PRO A 157 -8.55 -12.54 2.57
CA PRO A 157 -9.30 -13.74 2.24
C PRO A 157 -9.22 -14.80 3.33
N SER A 158 -10.29 -15.59 3.46
CA SER A 158 -10.33 -16.77 4.34
C SER A 158 -9.33 -17.86 3.93
N SER A 159 -8.95 -17.94 2.65
CA SER A 159 -7.91 -18.84 2.14
C SER A 159 -7.22 -18.24 0.91
N GLY A 160 -5.91 -18.43 0.77
CA GLY A 160 -5.12 -17.93 -0.36
C GLY A 160 -5.08 -16.40 -0.46
N GLY A 161 -4.00 -15.75 -0.04
CA GLY A 161 -3.87 -14.31 -0.20
C GLY A 161 -2.71 -13.67 0.55
N VAL A 162 -2.83 -12.38 0.81
CA VAL A 162 -1.76 -11.56 1.42
C VAL A 162 -1.46 -11.89 2.88
N LYS A 163 -2.33 -12.64 3.58
CA LYS A 163 -2.20 -12.97 5.01
C LYS A 163 -0.89 -13.70 5.33
N ALA A 164 -0.60 -14.80 4.63
CA ALA A 164 0.61 -15.59 4.89
C ALA A 164 1.89 -14.80 4.56
N GLU A 165 1.88 -14.01 3.48
CA GLU A 165 3.00 -13.14 3.11
C GLU A 165 3.22 -12.03 4.16
N ARG A 166 2.13 -11.43 4.67
CA ARG A 166 2.15 -10.43 5.74
C ARG A 166 2.70 -11.02 7.03
N ARG A 167 2.18 -12.18 7.46
CA ARG A 167 2.67 -12.92 8.63
C ARG A 167 4.16 -13.20 8.53
N ARG A 168 4.63 -13.74 7.39
CA ARG A 168 6.05 -14.00 7.17
C ARG A 168 6.91 -12.73 7.27
N ALA A 169 6.44 -11.61 6.72
CA ALA A 169 7.16 -10.34 6.80
C ALA A 169 7.25 -9.82 8.25
N ILE A 170 6.20 -10.01 9.04
CA ILE A 170 6.18 -9.71 10.49
C ILE A 170 7.17 -10.62 11.23
N GLU A 171 7.11 -11.94 11.01
CA GLU A 171 8.01 -12.92 11.63
C GLU A 171 9.49 -12.59 11.36
N LEU A 172 9.83 -12.27 10.11
CA LEU A 172 11.19 -11.83 9.73
C LEU A 172 11.61 -10.49 10.33
N SER A 173 10.66 -9.69 10.84
CA SER A 173 10.93 -8.41 11.50
C SER A 173 10.91 -8.52 13.01
N MET A 174 10.56 -9.68 13.56
CA MET A 174 10.31 -9.84 15.00
C MET A 174 11.56 -9.66 15.86
N THR A 175 12.74 -10.08 15.38
CA THR A 175 14.01 -9.85 16.09
C THR A 175 14.27 -8.36 16.27
N LEU A 176 14.20 -7.59 15.17
CA LEU A 176 14.34 -6.13 15.20
C LEU A 176 13.31 -5.48 16.13
N ILE A 177 12.05 -5.90 16.06
CA ILE A 177 10.97 -5.37 16.90
C ILE A 177 11.32 -5.60 18.39
N LYS A 178 11.73 -6.81 18.76
CA LYS A 178 12.09 -7.15 20.16
C LYS A 178 13.30 -6.36 20.65
N GLU A 179 14.32 -6.19 19.81
CA GLU A 179 15.51 -5.40 20.14
C GLU A 179 15.13 -3.94 20.42
N LEU A 180 14.39 -3.32 19.50
CA LEU A 180 13.96 -1.92 19.63
C LEU A 180 13.04 -1.69 20.83
N VAL A 181 12.06 -2.58 21.04
CA VAL A 181 11.17 -2.53 22.22
C VAL A 181 11.97 -2.73 23.51
N GLY A 182 12.92 -3.66 23.54
CA GLY A 182 13.80 -3.88 24.69
C GLY A 182 14.66 -2.65 25.02
N CYS A 183 15.21 -1.99 24.01
CA CYS A 183 15.92 -0.72 24.18
C CYS A 183 14.99 0.37 24.72
N ALA A 184 13.74 0.46 24.22
CA ALA A 184 12.77 1.42 24.72
C ALA A 184 12.49 1.22 26.22
N SER A 185 12.25 -0.03 26.64
CA SER A 185 12.02 -0.36 28.06
C SER A 185 13.21 0.00 28.94
N GLN A 186 14.44 -0.34 28.54
CA GLN A 186 15.65 -0.03 29.31
C GLN A 186 15.86 1.48 29.48
N LEU A 187 15.61 2.27 28.43
CA LEU A 187 15.74 3.73 28.50
C LEU A 187 14.70 4.34 29.45
N ILE A 188 13.45 3.89 29.36
CA ILE A 188 12.39 4.34 30.26
C ILE A 188 12.71 3.97 31.72
N GLU A 189 13.18 2.74 31.97
CA GLU A 189 13.61 2.29 33.29
C GLU A 189 14.80 3.09 33.83
N SER A 190 15.67 3.60 32.95
CA SER A 190 16.78 4.50 33.32
C SER A 190 16.35 5.94 33.59
N GLY A 191 15.06 6.25 33.47
CA GLY A 191 14.48 7.56 33.77
C GLY A 191 14.37 8.50 32.57
N CYS A 192 14.49 8.00 31.33
CA CYS A 192 14.21 8.81 30.14
C CYS A 192 12.70 9.05 29.96
N GLU A 193 12.35 10.21 29.42
CA GLU A 193 10.96 10.57 29.12
C GLU A 193 10.33 9.63 28.06
N ILE A 194 9.16 9.10 28.38
CA ILE A 194 8.52 8.01 27.61
C ILE A 194 8.27 8.43 26.15
N GLU A 195 7.73 9.63 25.93
CA GLU A 195 7.39 10.10 24.59
C GLU A 195 8.62 10.35 23.72
N ASP A 196 9.72 10.83 24.31
CA ASP A 196 10.99 11.02 23.62
C ASP A 196 11.59 9.67 23.21
N VAL A 197 11.57 8.69 24.12
CA VAL A 197 12.01 7.32 23.83
C VAL A 197 11.16 6.70 22.73
N ARG A 198 9.83 6.81 22.82
CA ARG A 198 8.90 6.30 21.80
C ARG A 198 9.19 6.92 20.44
N SER A 199 9.35 8.23 20.37
CA SER A 199 9.65 8.94 19.13
C SER A 199 10.99 8.49 18.53
N MET A 200 12.05 8.43 19.34
CA MET A 200 13.39 8.03 18.91
C MET A 200 13.42 6.59 18.38
N VAL A 201 12.84 5.64 19.11
CA VAL A 201 12.82 4.23 18.70
C VAL A 201 11.93 4.03 17.49
N PHE A 202 10.82 4.76 17.37
CA PHE A 202 9.97 4.74 16.18
C PHE A 202 10.68 5.30 14.94
N ASP A 203 11.52 6.32 15.10
CA ASP A 203 12.39 6.81 14.01
C ASP A 203 13.40 5.77 13.56
N GLU A 204 14.01 5.06 14.50
CA GLU A 204 14.95 3.98 14.18
C GLU A 204 14.23 2.79 13.51
N PHE A 205 13.05 2.42 14.01
CA PHE A 205 12.17 1.44 13.37
C PHE A 205 11.90 1.80 11.91
N LYS A 206 11.46 3.04 11.63
CA LYS A 206 11.15 3.51 10.27
C LYS A 206 12.36 3.35 9.33
N LYS A 207 13.56 3.69 9.77
CA LYS A 207 14.79 3.53 8.95
C LYS A 207 15.05 2.07 8.57
N ASN A 208 14.84 1.15 9.50
CA ASN A 208 15.14 -0.28 9.33
C ASN A 208 14.08 -1.06 8.53
N VAL A 209 12.86 -0.52 8.41
CA VAL A 209 11.76 -1.18 7.69
C VAL A 209 11.37 -0.52 6.37
N LYS A 210 11.91 0.66 6.04
CA LYS A 210 11.49 1.48 4.88
C LYS A 210 11.41 0.73 3.53
N ASP A 211 12.27 -0.26 3.32
CA ASP A 211 12.36 -1.05 2.07
C ASP A 211 11.73 -2.45 2.18
N ARG A 212 11.16 -2.79 3.33
CA ARG A 212 10.47 -4.08 3.54
C ARG A 212 9.09 -4.06 2.87
N CYS A 213 8.54 -5.23 2.62
CA CYS A 213 7.12 -5.36 2.25
C CYS A 213 6.24 -5.33 3.50
N PHE A 214 4.96 -5.00 3.33
CA PHE A 214 3.97 -4.98 4.42
C PHE A 214 4.38 -4.09 5.60
N THR A 215 5.02 -2.96 5.31
CA THR A 215 5.51 -1.99 6.31
C THR A 215 4.45 -1.57 7.32
N THR A 216 3.21 -1.34 6.88
CA THR A 216 2.12 -0.93 7.78
C THR A 216 1.76 -2.04 8.77
N ALA A 217 1.82 -3.30 8.34
CA ALA A 217 1.53 -4.42 9.22
C ALA A 217 2.63 -4.62 10.27
N ILE A 218 3.89 -4.52 9.84
CA ILE A 218 5.04 -4.55 10.75
C ILE A 218 4.96 -3.39 11.76
N LYS A 219 4.56 -2.19 11.30
CA LYS A 219 4.36 -0.99 12.13
C LYS A 219 3.31 -1.22 13.22
N HIS A 220 2.12 -1.74 12.87
CA HIS A 220 1.08 -2.00 13.88
C HIS A 220 1.52 -3.01 14.94
N VAL A 221 2.27 -4.06 14.55
CA VAL A 221 2.82 -5.03 15.51
C VAL A 221 3.89 -4.40 16.41
N PHE A 222 4.73 -3.53 15.86
CA PHE A 222 5.71 -2.77 16.62
C PHE A 222 5.04 -1.83 17.63
N GLU A 223 4.10 -0.99 17.18
CA GLU A 223 3.36 -0.04 18.02
C GLU A 223 2.62 -0.74 19.17
N ASN A 224 1.97 -1.88 18.89
CA ASN A 224 1.27 -2.66 19.92
C ASN A 224 2.19 -3.26 21.01
N ARG A 225 3.51 -3.28 20.78
CA ARG A 225 4.50 -3.82 21.71
C ARG A 225 5.31 -2.74 22.41
N MET A 226 5.16 -1.48 22.03
CA MET A 226 5.89 -0.38 22.65
C MET A 226 5.44 -0.19 24.12
N PRO A 227 6.38 0.00 25.06
CA PRO A 227 6.08 0.36 26.44
C PRO A 227 5.45 1.75 26.52
#